data_AF-A0A9X6XZX1-F1
#
_entry.id   AF-A0A9X6XZX1-F1
#
_cell.length_a   1.000
_cell.length_b   1.000
_cell.length_c   1.000
_cell.angle_alpha   90.00
_cell.angle_beta   90.00
_cell.angle_gamma   90.00
#
_symmetry.space_group_name_H-M   'P 1'
#
loop_
_entity.id
_entity.type
_entity.pdbx_description
1 polymer ?
#
loop_
_entity_poly.entity_id
_entity_poly.type
_entity_poly.pdbx_seq_one_letter_code
_entity_poly.pdbx_strand_id
1 'polypeptide(L)'
;MEQRKFSVTPQDQMNYVLGLYSADQQINAVLYFPVGISKEILEESVRITLQLQPVLNSRFVENDIPYWEEHSSDTNSSICFFAEGNNQELEIMAIDFIKEPGDRIQGPMVQMKLLRGTTTDMLVVKLSHLCSDGAGVKEYIKLLGTIYTHLSLGRS
;
A
#
# COMPACT_ATOMS: atom_id res chain seq x y z
N MET A 1 -17.29 7.56 -16.98
CA MET A 1 -17.89 6.84 -15.84
C MET A 1 -17.62 7.67 -14.60
N GLU A 2 -18.62 7.94 -13.77
CA GLU A 2 -18.47 8.83 -12.61
C GLU A 2 -17.58 8.15 -11.55
N GLN A 3 -16.57 8.85 -11.03
CA GLN A 3 -15.67 8.32 -10.00
C GLN A 3 -16.42 8.19 -8.67
N ARG A 4 -16.24 7.05 -7.98
CA ARG A 4 -16.89 6.82 -6.69
C ARG A 4 -16.28 7.75 -5.64
N LYS A 5 -17.15 8.26 -4.76
CA LYS A 5 -16.78 9.16 -3.67
C LYS A 5 -17.12 8.52 -2.33
N PHE A 6 -16.23 8.65 -1.36
CA PHE A 6 -16.45 8.18 0.01
C PHE A 6 -16.31 9.33 1.00
N SER A 7 -17.11 9.32 2.05
CA SER A 7 -17.01 10.31 3.12
C SER A 7 -15.69 10.17 3.86
N VAL A 8 -15.09 11.30 4.24
CA VAL A 8 -13.93 11.32 5.12
C VAL A 8 -14.35 11.27 6.58
N THR A 9 -13.49 10.74 7.43
CA THR A 9 -13.62 10.84 8.87
C THR A 9 -12.99 12.14 9.39
N PRO A 10 -13.29 12.59 10.62
CA PRO A 10 -12.55 13.68 11.26
C PRO A 10 -11.04 13.37 11.41
N GLN A 11 -10.67 12.10 11.57
CA GLN A 11 -9.28 11.68 11.65
C GLN A 11 -8.56 11.88 10.32
N ASP A 12 -9.21 11.55 9.20
CA ASP A 12 -8.64 11.75 7.85
C ASP A 12 -8.35 13.23 7.60
N GLN A 13 -9.27 14.12 8.00
CA GLN A 13 -9.08 15.57 7.90
C GLN A 13 -7.92 16.06 8.78
N MET A 14 -7.82 15.55 10.02
CA MET A 14 -6.70 15.88 10.90
C MET A 14 -5.37 15.40 10.30
N ASN A 15 -5.32 14.17 9.80
CA ASN A 15 -4.12 13.60 9.17
C ASN A 15 -3.74 14.37 7.89
N TYR A 16 -4.71 14.86 7.12
CA TYR A 16 -4.48 15.73 5.97
C TYR A 16 -3.74 17.00 6.39
N VAL A 17 -4.29 17.73 7.36
CA VAL A 17 -3.69 18.97 7.87
C VAL A 17 -2.30 18.71 8.47
N LEU A 18 -2.13 17.64 9.26
CA LEU A 18 -0.82 17.25 9.78
C LEU A 18 0.16 16.91 8.66
N GLY A 19 -0.28 16.24 7.60
CA GLY A 19 0.55 15.92 6.44
C GLY A 19 1.05 17.13 5.64
N LEU A 20 0.33 18.27 5.71
CA LEU A 20 0.75 19.52 5.09
C LEU A 20 1.82 20.27 5.90
N TYR A 21 1.79 20.17 7.22
CA TYR A 21 2.61 21.02 8.11
C TYR A 21 3.60 20.25 9.01
N SER A 22 3.55 18.92 9.03
CA SER A 22 4.30 18.07 9.96
C SER A 22 5.12 16.99 9.24
N ALA A 23 5.48 15.94 9.97
CA ALA A 23 6.32 14.84 9.53
C ALA A 23 5.71 14.02 8.39
N ASP A 24 6.56 13.21 7.76
CA ASP A 24 6.18 12.27 6.74
C ASP A 24 5.10 11.30 7.24
N GLN A 25 3.96 11.27 6.53
CA GLN A 25 2.77 10.51 6.91
C GLN A 25 2.81 9.10 6.30
N GLN A 26 3.98 8.47 6.22
CA GLN A 26 4.14 7.11 5.71
C GLN A 26 4.32 6.13 6.87
N ILE A 27 3.46 5.12 6.94
CA ILE A 27 3.62 3.98 7.84
C ILE A 27 4.17 2.82 7.03
N ASN A 28 5.36 2.34 7.41
CA ASN A 28 6.06 1.29 6.68
C ASN A 28 6.13 0.01 7.52
N ALA A 29 6.00 -1.14 6.85
CA ALA A 29 6.22 -2.46 7.42
C ALA A 29 7.12 -3.27 6.49
N VAL A 30 8.10 -3.97 7.06
CA VAL A 30 8.95 -4.92 6.32
C VAL A 30 8.65 -6.31 6.84
N LEU A 31 8.22 -7.19 5.95
CA LEU A 31 7.89 -8.58 6.24
C LEU A 31 8.95 -9.47 5.59
N TYR A 32 9.49 -10.41 6.36
CA TYR A 32 10.51 -11.35 5.90
C TYR A 32 9.90 -12.74 5.74
N PHE A 33 10.16 -13.37 4.60
CA PHE A 33 9.67 -14.70 4.26
C PHE A 33 10.80 -15.61 3.79
N PRO A 34 10.72 -16.93 4.01
CA PRO A 34 11.46 -17.86 3.17
C PRO A 34 11.13 -17.61 1.70
N VAL A 35 12.10 -17.79 0.80
CA VAL A 35 11.89 -17.60 -0.65
C VAL A 35 10.66 -18.36 -1.12
N GLY A 36 9.85 -17.73 -1.97
CA GLY A 36 8.72 -18.38 -2.62
C GLY A 36 7.44 -17.56 -2.68
N ILE A 37 7.48 -16.26 -2.38
CA ILE A 37 6.33 -15.39 -2.59
C ILE A 37 6.11 -15.23 -4.10
N SER A 38 4.97 -15.70 -4.62
CA SER A 38 4.59 -15.50 -6.03
C SER A 38 4.21 -14.04 -6.25
N LYS A 39 4.87 -13.41 -7.23
CA LYS A 39 4.57 -12.05 -7.66
C LYS A 39 3.13 -11.95 -8.16
N GLU A 40 2.69 -12.91 -8.96
CA GLU A 40 1.39 -12.92 -9.62
C GLU A 40 0.25 -13.05 -8.59
N ILE A 41 0.43 -13.91 -7.58
CA ILE A 41 -0.55 -14.05 -6.49
C ILE A 41 -0.55 -12.81 -5.61
N LEU A 42 0.62 -12.21 -5.35
CA LEU A 42 0.72 -10.97 -4.59
C LEU A 42 -0.04 -9.83 -5.31
N GLU A 43 0.25 -9.58 -6.59
CA GLU A 43 -0.43 -8.56 -7.40
C GLU A 43 -1.95 -8.76 -7.44
N GLU A 44 -2.40 -10.01 -7.60
CA GLU A 44 -3.81 -10.37 -7.51
C GLU A 44 -4.42 -10.05 -6.14
N SER A 45 -3.72 -10.43 -5.07
CA SER A 45 -4.17 -10.21 -3.70
C SER A 45 -4.35 -8.74 -3.41
N VAL A 46 -3.39 -7.92 -3.86
CA VAL A 46 -3.44 -6.48 -3.73
C VAL A 46 -4.64 -5.92 -4.46
N ARG A 47 -4.87 -6.31 -5.72
CA ARG A 47 -6.04 -5.86 -6.46
C ARG A 47 -7.34 -6.15 -5.74
N ILE A 48 -7.48 -7.33 -5.14
CA ILE A 48 -8.65 -7.69 -4.34
C ILE A 48 -8.72 -6.83 -3.06
N THR A 49 -7.60 -6.59 -2.36
CA THR A 49 -7.61 -5.70 -1.19
C THR A 49 -8.09 -4.29 -1.52
N LEU A 50 -7.71 -3.74 -2.67
CA LEU A 50 -8.14 -2.41 -3.12
C LEU A 50 -9.64 -2.38 -3.44
N GLN A 51 -10.20 -3.47 -3.97
CA GLN A 51 -11.64 -3.60 -4.20
C GLN A 51 -12.42 -3.69 -2.87
N LEU A 52 -11.86 -4.39 -1.87
CA LEU A 52 -12.47 -4.53 -0.55
C LEU A 52 -12.31 -3.30 0.33
N GLN A 53 -11.25 -2.51 0.13
CA GLN A 53 -10.91 -1.29 0.86
C GLN A 53 -10.68 -0.13 -0.13
N PRO A 54 -11.75 0.45 -0.72
CA PRO A 54 -11.62 1.41 -1.82
C PRO A 54 -10.88 2.70 -1.47
N VAL A 55 -10.86 3.09 -0.18
CA VAL A 55 -10.08 4.24 0.30
C VAL A 55 -8.58 4.05 0.02
N LEU A 56 -8.07 2.81 0.04
CA LEU A 56 -6.68 2.52 -0.31
C LEU A 56 -6.34 2.81 -1.79
N ASN A 57 -7.37 2.84 -2.65
CA ASN A 57 -7.29 3.18 -4.06
C ASN A 57 -7.91 4.56 -4.35
N SER A 58 -7.96 5.44 -3.35
CA SER A 58 -8.55 6.77 -3.48
C SER A 58 -7.54 7.87 -3.15
N ARG A 59 -7.80 9.07 -3.67
CA ARG A 59 -7.08 10.30 -3.30
C ARG A 59 -7.97 11.16 -2.40
N PHE A 60 -7.37 11.93 -1.51
CA PHE A 60 -8.11 12.88 -0.68
C PHE A 60 -8.38 14.15 -1.48
N VAL A 61 -9.64 14.56 -1.59
CA VAL A 61 -10.05 15.78 -2.29
C VAL A 61 -10.43 16.85 -1.27
N GLU A 62 -9.60 17.88 -1.20
CA GLU A 62 -9.89 19.10 -0.44
C GLU A 62 -11.01 19.88 -1.16
N ASN A 63 -12.12 20.09 -0.46
CA ASN A 63 -13.27 20.86 -0.90
C ASN A 63 -14.02 21.37 0.35
N ASP A 64 -15.07 22.19 0.17
CA ASP A 64 -15.91 22.68 1.28
C ASP A 64 -16.44 21.52 2.16
N ILE A 65 -16.74 20.39 1.52
CA ILE A 65 -16.98 19.10 2.19
C ILE A 65 -15.95 18.12 1.61
N PRO A 66 -14.89 17.76 2.35
CA PRO A 66 -13.85 16.86 1.86
C PRO A 66 -14.38 15.43 1.64
N TYR A 67 -13.80 14.74 0.67
CA TYR A 67 -14.16 13.37 0.30
C TYR A 67 -12.95 12.60 -0.24
N TRP A 68 -13.01 11.28 -0.15
CA TRP A 68 -12.14 10.37 -0.89
C TRP A 68 -12.69 10.18 -2.30
N GLU A 69 -11.86 10.32 -3.32
CA GLU A 69 -12.21 10.05 -4.71
C GLU A 69 -11.41 8.86 -5.24
N GLU A 70 -12.12 7.82 -5.68
CA GLU A 70 -11.47 6.62 -6.18
C GLU A 70 -10.75 6.89 -7.51
N HIS A 71 -9.53 6.39 -7.60
CA HIS A 71 -8.78 6.37 -8.86
C HIS A 71 -9.54 5.59 -9.94
N SER A 72 -9.52 6.09 -11.18
CA SER A 72 -10.07 5.33 -12.30
C SER A 72 -9.20 4.11 -12.59
N SER A 73 -9.76 3.11 -13.25
CA SER A 73 -8.99 1.94 -13.71
C SER A 73 -7.80 2.29 -14.61
N ASP A 74 -7.81 3.49 -15.19
CA ASP A 74 -6.80 3.96 -16.14
C ASP A 74 -5.63 4.70 -15.48
N THR A 75 -5.73 5.00 -14.17
CA THR A 75 -4.62 5.60 -13.41
C THR A 75 -3.56 4.54 -13.14
N ASN A 76 -2.57 4.46 -14.04
CA ASN A 76 -1.38 3.59 -14.01
C ASN A 76 -0.38 3.94 -12.88
N SER A 77 -0.85 4.16 -11.65
CA SER A 77 0.04 4.23 -10.49
C SER A 77 0.43 2.81 -10.10
N SER A 78 1.65 2.39 -10.38
CA SER A 78 2.16 1.09 -9.95
C SER A 78 2.07 0.98 -8.43
N ILE A 79 1.22 0.08 -7.93
CA ILE A 79 1.07 -0.20 -6.49
C ILE A 79 2.05 -1.29 -6.06
N CYS A 80 2.34 -2.25 -6.94
CA CYS A 80 3.27 -3.34 -6.69
C CYS A 80 4.55 -3.15 -7.49
N PHE A 81 5.68 -3.17 -6.81
CA PHE A 81 7.01 -3.14 -7.39
C PHE A 81 7.73 -4.45 -7.12
N PHE A 82 8.64 -4.81 -8.01
CA PHE A 82 9.41 -6.04 -7.90
C PHE A 82 10.89 -5.78 -8.21
N ALA A 83 11.78 -6.36 -7.41
CA ALA A 83 13.20 -6.39 -7.68
C ALA A 83 13.83 -7.67 -7.11
N GLU A 84 14.99 -8.05 -7.64
CA GLU A 84 15.79 -9.18 -7.17
C GLU A 84 17.19 -8.68 -6.80
N GLY A 85 17.86 -9.36 -5.88
CA GLY A 85 19.22 -9.02 -5.48
C GLY A 85 19.77 -9.92 -4.38
N ASN A 86 21.03 -9.70 -4.00
CA ASN A 86 21.59 -10.36 -2.82
C ASN A 86 21.12 -9.69 -1.52
N ASN A 87 21.32 -10.36 -0.37
CA ASN A 87 20.78 -9.88 0.92
C ASN A 87 21.20 -8.45 1.29
N GLN A 88 22.41 -8.00 0.95
CA GLN A 88 22.84 -6.62 1.22
C GLN A 88 22.15 -5.62 0.31
N GLU A 89 22.00 -5.95 -0.97
CA GLU A 89 21.29 -5.12 -1.95
C GLU A 89 19.82 -4.98 -1.59
N LEU A 90 19.17 -6.05 -1.10
CA LEU A 90 17.76 -6.00 -0.71
C LEU A 90 17.50 -5.07 0.47
N GLU A 91 18.34 -5.10 1.50
CA GLU A 91 18.22 -4.17 2.64
C GLU A 91 18.35 -2.71 2.18
N ILE A 92 19.30 -2.41 1.28
CA ILE A 92 19.47 -1.07 0.69
C ILE A 92 18.21 -0.70 -0.10
N MET A 93 17.72 -1.59 -0.96
CA MET A 93 16.51 -1.36 -1.76
C MET A 93 15.25 -1.16 -0.90
N ALA A 94 15.16 -1.83 0.25
CA ALA A 94 14.07 -1.67 1.20
C ALA A 94 14.13 -0.30 1.88
N ILE A 95 15.31 0.10 2.35
CA ILE A 95 15.55 1.41 2.97
C ILE A 95 15.26 2.53 1.97
N ASP A 96 15.73 2.41 0.73
CA ASP A 96 15.52 3.41 -0.30
C ASP A 96 14.02 3.57 -0.62
N PHE A 97 13.30 2.45 -0.73
CA PHE A 97 11.85 2.48 -0.94
C PHE A 97 11.10 3.11 0.24
N ILE A 98 11.54 2.88 1.48
CA ILE A 98 10.95 3.51 2.68
C ILE A 98 11.21 5.02 2.69
N LYS A 99 12.41 5.45 2.30
CA LYS A 99 12.82 6.85 2.29
C LYS A 99 12.19 7.66 1.16
N GLU A 100 11.86 7.01 0.05
CA GLU A 100 11.17 7.66 -1.07
C GLU A 100 9.81 8.18 -0.59
N PRO A 101 9.57 9.49 -0.59
CA PRO A 101 8.27 10.03 -0.19
C PRO A 101 7.24 9.67 -1.27
N GLY A 102 6.15 9.01 -0.86
CA GLY A 102 4.97 8.88 -1.72
C GLY A 102 4.31 10.24 -1.99
N ASP A 103 3.54 10.34 -3.07
CA ASP A 103 2.64 11.50 -3.24
C ASP A 103 1.54 11.43 -2.17
N ARG A 104 1.62 12.38 -1.25
CA ARG A 104 0.79 12.42 -0.03
C ARG A 104 -0.68 12.71 -0.30
N ILE A 105 -1.00 13.25 -1.47
CA ILE A 105 -2.34 13.75 -1.79
C ILE A 105 -2.94 12.96 -2.96
N GLN A 106 -2.17 12.77 -4.03
CA GLN A 106 -2.64 12.13 -5.27
C GLN A 106 -2.09 10.72 -5.47
N GLY A 107 -1.15 10.28 -4.63
CA GLY A 107 -0.54 8.97 -4.73
C GLY A 107 -1.47 7.86 -4.27
N PRO A 108 -1.18 6.60 -4.63
CA PRO A 108 -1.89 5.47 -4.05
C PRO A 108 -1.67 5.44 -2.53
N MET A 109 -2.73 5.23 -1.76
CA MET A 109 -2.64 5.20 -0.29
C MET A 109 -1.92 3.95 0.23
N VAL A 110 -1.69 2.96 -0.63
CA VAL A 110 -0.85 1.80 -0.37
C VAL A 110 0.10 1.57 -1.54
N GLN A 111 1.35 1.23 -1.22
CA GLN A 111 2.34 0.73 -2.16
C GLN A 111 3.07 -0.44 -1.52
N MET A 112 3.62 -1.32 -2.36
CA MET A 112 4.50 -2.37 -1.88
C MET A 112 5.59 -2.74 -2.86
N LYS A 113 6.68 -3.25 -2.31
CA LYS A 113 7.81 -3.75 -3.07
C LYS A 113 8.16 -5.15 -2.59
N LEU A 114 8.04 -6.12 -3.50
CA LEU A 114 8.56 -7.47 -3.29
C LEU A 114 10.01 -7.51 -3.75
N LEU A 115 10.89 -7.82 -2.81
CA LEU A 115 12.33 -7.93 -2.99
C LEU A 115 12.72 -9.40 -2.85
N ARG A 116 13.11 -10.04 -3.94
CA ARG A 116 13.46 -11.46 -3.95
C ARG A 116 14.94 -11.67 -3.74
N GLY A 117 15.27 -12.47 -2.73
CA GLY A 117 16.63 -12.86 -2.40
C GLY A 117 16.93 -14.30 -2.73
N THR A 118 18.18 -14.69 -2.46
CA THR A 118 18.61 -16.09 -2.62
C THR A 118 18.11 -16.98 -1.49
N THR A 119 17.94 -16.42 -0.29
CA THR A 119 17.50 -17.17 0.91
C THR A 119 16.23 -16.62 1.55
N THR A 120 15.90 -15.36 1.27
CA THR A 120 14.81 -14.63 1.94
C THR A 120 14.15 -13.69 0.95
N ASP A 121 12.83 -13.66 0.94
CA ASP A 121 12.05 -12.61 0.27
C ASP A 121 11.70 -11.54 1.31
N MET A 122 11.73 -10.26 0.91
CA MET A 122 11.23 -9.14 1.72
C MET A 122 10.03 -8.51 1.02
N LEU A 123 8.93 -8.33 1.74
CA LEU A 123 7.81 -7.52 1.30
C LEU A 123 7.80 -6.23 2.11
N VAL A 124 8.09 -5.12 1.44
CA VAL A 124 7.97 -3.79 2.03
C VAL A 124 6.59 -3.25 1.69
N VAL A 125 5.79 -2.96 2.72
CA VAL A 125 4.46 -2.34 2.59
C VAL A 125 4.54 -0.92 3.12
N LYS A 126 4.06 0.02 2.32
CA LYS A 126 3.99 1.44 2.62
C LYS A 126 2.53 1.86 2.57
N LEU A 127 1.99 2.35 3.68
CA LEU A 127 0.65 2.91 3.76
C LEU A 127 0.70 4.39 4.11
N SER A 128 -0.22 5.17 3.54
CA SER A 128 -0.44 6.55 3.93
C SER A 128 -1.19 6.60 5.26
N HIS A 129 -0.61 7.29 6.25
CA HIS A 129 -1.26 7.63 7.51
C HIS A 129 -2.50 8.52 7.29
N LEU A 130 -2.66 9.12 6.10
CA LEU A 130 -3.85 9.87 5.74
C LEU A 130 -5.14 9.05 5.89
N CYS A 131 -5.07 7.75 5.61
CA CYS A 131 -6.21 6.83 5.64
C CYS A 131 -6.09 5.70 6.67
N SER A 132 -5.01 5.69 7.45
CA SER A 132 -4.67 4.54 8.30
C SER A 132 -3.84 4.95 9.52
N ASP A 133 -3.73 4.05 10.47
CA ASP A 133 -2.89 4.16 11.65
C ASP A 133 -2.09 2.85 11.86
N GLY A 134 -1.41 2.74 12.99
CA GLY A 134 -0.64 1.52 13.31
C GLY A 134 -1.49 0.25 13.43
N ALA A 135 -2.77 0.35 13.81
CA ALA A 135 -3.69 -0.79 13.83
C ALA A 135 -4.17 -1.12 12.42
N GLY A 136 -4.54 -0.11 11.63
CA GLY A 136 -4.96 -0.24 10.24
C GLY A 136 -3.90 -0.92 9.36
N VAL A 137 -2.61 -0.63 9.57
CA VAL A 137 -1.53 -1.35 8.87
C VAL A 137 -1.50 -2.85 9.20
N LYS A 138 -1.70 -3.22 10.47
CA LYS A 138 -1.74 -4.64 10.86
C LYS A 138 -2.96 -5.34 10.28
N GLU A 139 -4.11 -4.68 10.27
CA GLU A 139 -5.33 -5.19 9.67
C GLU A 139 -5.19 -5.36 8.15
N TYR A 140 -4.58 -4.40 7.47
CA TYR A 140 -4.27 -4.49 6.04
C TYR A 140 -3.35 -5.68 5.74
N ILE A 141 -2.24 -5.83 6.48
CA ILE A 141 -1.30 -6.95 6.29
C ILE A 141 -2.00 -8.29 6.52
N LYS A 142 -2.87 -8.38 7.54
CA LYS A 142 -3.66 -9.59 7.80
C LYS A 142 -4.64 -9.89 6.67
N LEU A 143 -5.31 -8.88 6.13
CA LEU A 143 -6.23 -9.02 4.99
C LEU A 143 -5.46 -9.49 3.74
N LEU A 144 -4.34 -8.85 3.42
CA LEU A 144 -3.48 -9.21 2.29
C LEU A 144 -3.00 -10.65 2.41
N GLY A 145 -2.47 -11.04 3.58
CA GLY A 145 -2.01 -12.41 3.83
C GLY A 145 -3.14 -13.45 3.74
N THR A 146 -4.35 -13.12 4.19
CA THR A 146 -5.53 -13.99 4.09
C THR A 146 -5.88 -14.24 2.62
N ILE A 147 -5.99 -13.18 1.82
CA ILE A 147 -6.32 -13.29 0.39
C ILE A 147 -5.23 -14.04 -0.36
N TYR A 148 -3.95 -13.71 -0.12
CA TYR A 148 -2.81 -14.39 -0.73
C TYR A 148 -2.85 -15.90 -0.45
N THR A 149 -3.08 -16.28 0.81
CA THR A 149 -3.15 -17.68 1.21
C THR A 149 -4.28 -18.41 0.49
N HIS A 150 -5.47 -17.81 0.43
CA HIS A 150 -6.60 -18.40 -0.29
C HIS A 150 -6.34 -18.59 -1.78
N LEU A 151 -5.75 -17.58 -2.44
CA LEU A 151 -5.40 -17.67 -3.86
C LEU A 151 -4.30 -18.70 -4.12
N SER A 152 -3.32 -18.82 -3.22
CA SER A 152 -2.25 -19.80 -3.34
C SER A 152 -2.75 -21.24 -3.21
N LEU A 153 -3.69 -21.49 -2.29
CA LEU A 153 -4.27 -22.83 -2.11
C LEU A 153 -5.24 -23.19 -3.25
N GLY A 154 -5.97 -22.21 -3.80
CA GLY A 154 -6.91 -22.42 -4.91
C GLY A 154 -6.26 -22.61 -6.29
N ARG A 155 -4.94 -22.41 -6.41
CA ARG A 155 -4.15 -22.62 -7.63
C ARG A 155 -3.31 -23.92 -7.60
N SER A 156 -3.47 -24.74 -6.56
CA SER A 156 -2.80 -26.05 -6.42
C SER A 156 -3.47 -27.14 -7.24
#